data_AF-V4X9M9-F1
#
_entry.id   AF-V4X9M9-F1
#
_cell.length_a   1.000
_cell.length_b   1.000
_cell.length_c   1.000
_cell.angle_alpha   90.00
_cell.angle_beta   90.00
_cell.angle_gamma   90.00
#
_symmetry.space_group_name_H-M   'P 1'
#
loop_
_entity.id
_entity.type
_entity.pdbx_description
1 polymer ?
#
loop_
_entity_poly.entity_id
_entity_poly.type
_entity_poly.pdbx_seq_one_letter_code
_entity_poly.pdbx_strand_id
1 'polypeptide(L)'
;MVVFELTAGYVPEMVDFVAENRGLQLQLIEYMPEIAGHPEWAIDIQRVHDWLDEQAERVETREMHDRNRYYVNGGVGENGETPSVTSRDSSGVETGMVEIVDPVENEDFCANCGRVRVTHEGYLKGCLNRNDDLRSMGEMTRPEIREAYRDVVDSRVPYYGEYLVENDDGNYVINEKYIDVPEPDADVSATNP
;
A
#
# COMPACT_ATOMS: atom_id res chain seq x y z
N MET A 1 -7.25 -6.08 2.61
CA MET A 1 -7.81 -5.84 3.95
C MET A 1 -6.79 -5.06 4.74
N VAL A 2 -7.21 -4.01 5.46
CA VAL A 2 -6.31 -3.27 6.36
C VAL A 2 -6.22 -4.03 7.69
N VAL A 3 -5.00 -4.23 8.18
CA VAL A 3 -4.71 -4.99 9.39
C VAL A 3 -4.46 -4.03 10.55
N PHE A 4 -5.37 -4.06 11.53
CA PHE A 4 -5.33 -3.30 12.77
C PHE A 4 -6.05 -4.08 13.86
N GLU A 5 -6.06 -3.59 15.10
CA GLU A 5 -6.51 -4.35 16.28
C GLU A 5 -7.89 -5.01 16.09
N LEU A 6 -8.86 -4.29 15.52
CA LEU A 6 -10.23 -4.82 15.33
C LEU A 6 -10.35 -5.83 14.19
N THR A 7 -9.39 -5.87 13.27
CA THR A 7 -9.42 -6.74 12.10
C THR A 7 -8.45 -7.91 12.17
N ALA A 8 -7.41 -7.81 13.01
CA ALA A 8 -6.36 -8.82 13.15
C ALA A 8 -6.90 -10.22 13.46
N GLY A 9 -7.96 -10.32 14.27
CA GLY A 9 -8.60 -11.60 14.62
C GLY A 9 -9.21 -12.37 13.43
N TYR A 10 -9.50 -11.69 12.32
CA TYR A 10 -10.04 -12.33 11.10
C TYR A 10 -8.95 -12.79 10.13
N VAL A 11 -7.69 -12.37 10.33
CA VAL A 11 -6.60 -12.69 9.40
C VAL A 11 -6.42 -14.20 9.22
N PRO A 12 -6.40 -15.04 10.29
CA PRO A 12 -6.25 -16.49 10.13
C PRO A 12 -7.32 -17.11 9.24
N GLU A 13 -8.60 -16.81 9.49
CA GLU A 13 -9.72 -17.35 8.70
C GLU A 13 -9.65 -16.93 7.23
N MET A 14 -9.20 -15.70 6.95
CA MET A 14 -9.02 -15.25 5.56
C MET A 14 -7.85 -15.93 4.87
N VAL A 15 -6.75 -16.19 5.58
CA VAL A 15 -5.61 -16.95 5.04
C VAL A 15 -6.03 -18.39 4.74
N ASP A 16 -6.73 -19.05 5.66
CA ASP A 16 -7.26 -20.40 5.46
C ASP A 16 -8.17 -20.44 4.23
N PHE A 17 -9.09 -19.47 4.11
CA PHE A 17 -9.98 -19.37 2.96
C PHE A 17 -9.19 -19.21 1.64
N VAL A 18 -8.14 -18.40 1.62
CA VAL A 18 -7.29 -18.22 0.42
C VAL A 18 -6.47 -19.47 0.12
N ALA A 19 -6.00 -20.17 1.14
CA ALA A 19 -5.26 -21.42 1.00
C ALA A 19 -6.13 -22.54 0.41
N GLU A 20 -7.41 -22.60 0.79
CA GLU A 20 -8.39 -23.58 0.29
C GLU A 20 -8.96 -23.25 -1.10
N ASN A 21 -8.96 -21.98 -1.50
CA ASN A 21 -9.59 -21.51 -2.73
C ASN A 21 -8.57 -21.06 -3.78
N ARG A 22 -8.36 -21.93 -4.77
CA ARG A 22 -7.38 -21.73 -5.85
C ARG A 22 -7.60 -20.41 -6.60
N GLY A 23 -6.51 -19.73 -6.89
CA GLY A 23 -6.49 -18.48 -7.64
C GLY A 23 -6.88 -17.24 -6.83
N LEU A 24 -7.22 -17.39 -5.53
CA LEU A 24 -7.43 -16.24 -4.67
C LEU A 24 -6.10 -15.63 -4.20
N GLN A 25 -6.15 -14.32 -4.03
CA GLN A 25 -5.04 -13.51 -3.55
C GLN A 25 -5.55 -12.62 -2.44
N LEU A 26 -4.98 -12.76 -1.24
CA LEU A 26 -5.26 -11.89 -0.12
C LEU A 26 -4.17 -10.85 -0.02
N GLN A 27 -4.55 -9.58 0.00
CA GLN A 27 -3.62 -8.50 0.32
C GLN A 27 -3.93 -7.98 1.71
N LEU A 28 -2.96 -8.12 2.61
CA LEU A 28 -2.96 -7.53 3.94
C LEU A 28 -2.21 -6.20 3.85
N ILE A 29 -2.83 -5.12 4.31
CA ILE A 29 -2.28 -3.78 4.23
C ILE A 29 -2.09 -3.29 5.66
N GLU A 30 -0.88 -2.93 6.01
CA GLU A 30 -0.58 -2.36 7.31
C GLU A 30 -1.36 -1.05 7.52
N TYR A 31 -1.87 -0.90 8.73
CA TYR A 31 -2.63 0.28 9.12
C TYR A 31 -1.70 1.47 9.33
N MET A 32 -2.02 2.61 8.70
CA MET A 32 -1.26 3.86 8.82
C MET A 32 -1.93 4.78 9.86
N PRO A 33 -1.42 4.85 11.11
CA PRO A 33 -2.08 5.61 12.17
C PRO A 33 -2.03 7.13 11.93
N GLU A 34 -1.01 7.66 11.26
CA GLU A 34 -0.81 9.09 11.01
C GLU A 34 -1.96 9.68 10.18
N ILE A 35 -2.53 8.88 9.29
CA ILE A 35 -3.61 9.30 8.38
C ILE A 35 -4.98 9.17 9.05
N ALA A 36 -5.16 8.14 9.87
CA ALA A 36 -6.44 7.81 10.47
C ALA A 36 -6.65 8.44 11.85
N GLY A 37 -5.58 8.90 12.53
CA GLY A 37 -5.65 9.60 13.81
C GLY A 37 -5.92 8.71 15.02
N HIS A 38 -5.73 7.39 14.89
CA HIS A 38 -5.98 6.40 15.94
C HIS A 38 -4.77 5.45 16.11
N PRO A 39 -3.65 5.94 16.67
CA PRO A 39 -2.45 5.12 16.87
C PRO A 39 -2.69 3.89 17.74
N GLU A 40 -3.68 3.92 18.63
CA GLU A 40 -4.07 2.79 19.48
C GLU A 40 -4.64 1.59 18.71
N TRP A 41 -4.96 1.73 17.43
CA TRP A 41 -5.40 0.62 16.58
C TRP A 41 -4.24 -0.08 15.86
N ALA A 42 -3.06 0.53 15.84
CA ALA A 42 -1.90 -0.08 15.21
C ALA A 42 -1.54 -1.40 15.90
N ILE A 43 -1.14 -2.39 15.10
CA ILE A 43 -0.57 -3.63 15.60
C ILE A 43 0.88 -3.72 15.14
N ASP A 44 1.68 -4.50 15.86
CA ASP A 44 3.00 -4.90 15.37
C ASP A 44 2.82 -5.84 14.17
N ILE A 45 3.05 -5.30 12.96
CA ILE A 45 2.90 -6.04 11.71
C ILE A 45 3.91 -7.19 11.62
N GLN A 46 5.05 -7.10 12.31
CA GLN A 46 6.06 -8.15 12.31
C GLN A 46 5.49 -9.46 12.86
N ARG A 47 4.55 -9.39 13.81
CA ARG A 47 3.85 -10.59 14.31
C ARG A 47 3.05 -11.30 13.22
N VAL A 48 2.54 -10.57 12.22
CA VAL A 48 1.82 -11.14 11.08
C VAL A 48 2.82 -11.73 10.07
N HIS A 49 3.95 -11.06 9.83
CA HIS A 49 5.05 -11.60 9.03
C HIS A 49 5.56 -12.93 9.60
N ASP A 50 5.94 -12.94 10.88
CA ASP A 50 6.47 -14.12 11.58
C ASP A 50 5.48 -15.28 11.52
N TRP A 51 4.20 -15.00 11.76
CA TRP A 51 3.15 -16.01 11.68
C TRP A 51 2.98 -16.56 10.26
N LEU A 52 3.01 -15.71 9.22
CA LEU A 52 2.92 -16.16 7.82
C LEU A 52 4.18 -16.91 7.36
N ASP A 53 5.37 -16.56 7.86
CA ASP A 53 6.60 -17.31 7.61
C ASP A 53 6.50 -18.75 8.13
N GLU A 54 5.79 -18.98 9.24
CA GLU A 54 5.52 -20.33 9.75
C GLU A 54 4.51 -21.11 8.88
N GLN A 55 3.53 -20.43 8.27
CA GLN A 55 2.49 -21.07 7.46
C GLN A 55 2.88 -21.28 5.99
N ALA A 56 3.77 -20.44 5.47
CA ALA A 56 4.09 -20.41 4.05
C ALA A 56 5.04 -21.55 3.67
N GLU A 57 4.77 -22.19 2.54
CA GLU A 57 5.72 -23.13 1.93
C GLU A 57 6.84 -22.39 1.20
N ARG A 58 6.56 -21.16 0.79
CA ARG A 58 7.46 -20.34 0.00
C ARG A 58 7.14 -18.87 0.21
N VAL A 59 8.20 -18.08 0.32
CA VAL A 59 8.13 -16.62 0.44
C VAL A 59 8.90 -15.99 -0.71
N GLU A 60 8.32 -14.97 -1.33
CA GLU A 60 8.98 -14.12 -2.32
C GLU A 60 8.89 -12.65 -1.90
N THR A 61 9.99 -11.93 -2.04
CA THR A 61 10.02 -10.47 -1.83
C THR A 61 10.04 -9.75 -3.18
N ARG A 62 9.22 -8.71 -3.32
CA ARG A 62 9.18 -7.92 -4.56
C ARG A 62 10.28 -6.85 -4.58
N GLU A 63 11.15 -6.92 -5.58
CA GLU A 63 12.29 -5.99 -5.75
C GLU A 63 11.96 -4.48 -5.70
N MET A 64 10.75 -4.07 -6.11
CA MET A 64 10.40 -2.64 -6.19
C MET A 64 9.78 -2.09 -4.90
N HIS A 65 9.19 -2.90 -4.02
CA HIS A 65 8.45 -2.35 -2.88
C HIS A 65 8.68 -3.16 -1.60
N ASP A 66 9.64 -4.08 -1.61
CA ASP A 66 9.97 -5.05 -0.57
C ASP A 66 8.79 -5.81 0.05
N ARG A 67 7.67 -5.86 -0.68
CA ARG A 67 6.48 -6.56 -0.27
C ARG A 67 6.69 -8.06 -0.31
N ASN A 68 6.46 -8.71 0.82
CA ASN A 68 6.52 -10.16 0.94
C ASN A 68 5.22 -10.82 0.46
N ARG A 69 5.40 -11.91 -0.28
CA ARG A 69 4.37 -12.79 -0.82
C ARG A 69 4.55 -14.18 -0.24
N TYR A 70 3.56 -14.59 0.51
CA TYR A 70 3.48 -15.86 1.20
C TYR A 70 2.60 -16.79 0.39
N TYR A 71 3.16 -17.91 -0.05
CA TYR A 71 2.43 -18.94 -0.77
C TYR A 71 2.03 -20.02 0.23
N VAL A 72 0.72 -20.13 0.47
CA VAL A 72 0.12 -21.00 1.46
C VAL A 72 -0.69 -22.09 0.77
N ASN A 73 -0.61 -23.32 1.26
CA ASN A 73 -1.41 -24.44 0.76
C ASN A 73 -2.56 -24.75 1.69
N GLY A 74 -3.76 -24.90 1.14
CA GLY A 74 -4.87 -25.54 1.84
C GLY A 74 -4.44 -26.98 2.10
N GLY A 75 -4.25 -27.35 3.37
CA GLY A 75 -3.72 -28.65 3.76
C GLY A 75 -4.35 -29.80 2.98
N VAL A 76 -3.49 -30.58 2.31
CA VAL A 76 -3.67 -31.97 1.86
C VAL A 76 -5.09 -32.36 1.40
N GLY A 77 -5.33 -32.36 0.08
CA GLY A 77 -6.31 -33.28 -0.48
C GLY A 77 -5.86 -34.73 -0.19
N GLU A 78 -6.80 -35.60 0.23
CA GLU A 78 -6.65 -36.95 0.81
C GLU A 78 -5.70 -37.99 0.16
N ASN A 79 -4.83 -37.64 -0.79
CA ASN A 79 -3.97 -38.59 -1.51
C ASN A 79 -2.44 -38.38 -1.35
N GLY A 80 -1.97 -37.50 -0.47
CA GLY A 80 -0.57 -37.51 -0.02
C GLY A 80 0.52 -37.33 -1.09
N GLU A 81 0.17 -36.77 -2.26
CA GLU A 81 1.14 -36.49 -3.33
C GLU A 81 1.63 -35.04 -3.23
N THR A 82 2.93 -34.86 -3.01
CA THR A 82 3.62 -33.56 -3.13
C THR A 82 3.71 -33.19 -4.62
N PRO A 83 3.15 -32.05 -5.07
CA PRO A 83 3.24 -31.65 -6.47
C PRO A 83 4.69 -31.39 -6.89
N SER A 84 5.09 -31.96 -8.02
CA SER A 84 6.41 -31.77 -8.62
C SER A 84 6.54 -30.36 -9.20
N VAL A 85 7.44 -29.55 -8.61
CA VAL A 85 7.76 -28.17 -9.00
C VAL A 85 8.58 -28.14 -10.29
N THR A 86 7.96 -28.46 -11.43
CA THR A 86 8.57 -28.28 -12.75
C THR A 86 7.52 -27.89 -13.78
N SER A 87 6.98 -26.67 -13.72
CA SER A 87 6.40 -26.02 -14.91
C SER A 87 6.44 -24.50 -14.75
N ARG A 88 7.30 -23.86 -15.55
CA ARG A 88 7.35 -22.41 -15.76
C ARG A 88 6.28 -21.95 -16.75
N ASP A 89 5.05 -22.40 -16.57
CA ASP A 89 3.91 -21.89 -17.33
C ASP A 89 3.14 -20.90 -16.46
N SER A 90 3.07 -19.67 -16.93
CA SER A 90 2.52 -18.47 -16.29
C SER A 90 0.98 -18.49 -16.18
N SER A 91 0.40 -19.63 -15.80
CA SER A 91 -1.01 -19.79 -15.44
C SER A 91 -1.23 -20.62 -14.17
N GLY A 92 -0.17 -20.95 -13.42
CA GLY A 92 -0.19 -21.89 -12.28
C GLY A 92 -0.08 -21.22 -10.92
N VAL A 93 -1.22 -20.77 -10.36
CA VAL A 93 -1.31 -20.50 -8.92
C VAL A 93 -2.13 -21.66 -8.33
N GLU A 94 -1.44 -22.79 -8.11
CA GLU A 94 -2.04 -23.97 -7.45
C GLU A 94 -2.24 -23.76 -5.95
N THR A 95 -1.58 -22.74 -5.38
CA THR A 95 -1.51 -22.42 -3.95
C THR A 95 -2.19 -21.07 -3.69
N GLY A 96 -2.78 -20.86 -2.51
CA GLY A 96 -3.21 -19.52 -2.08
C GLY A 96 -2.01 -18.57 -1.98
N MET A 97 -2.23 -17.27 -2.19
CA MET A 97 -1.18 -16.25 -2.04
C MET A 97 -1.64 -15.11 -1.14
N VAL A 98 -0.84 -14.81 -0.12
CA VAL A 98 -1.03 -13.68 0.78
C VAL A 98 0.12 -12.69 0.55
N GLU A 99 -0.19 -11.43 0.21
CA GLU A 99 0.80 -10.35 0.06
C GLU A 99 0.62 -9.36 1.23
N ILE A 100 1.70 -9.04 1.95
CA ILE A 100 1.71 -7.92 2.89
C ILE A 100 2.16 -6.65 2.17
N VAL A 101 1.45 -5.55 2.42
CA VAL A 101 1.82 -4.19 2.04
C VAL A 101 2.11 -3.42 3.33
N ASP A 102 3.37 -3.04 3.50
CA ASP A 102 4.00 -2.43 4.66
C ASP A 102 4.49 -1.01 4.36
N PRO A 103 3.58 -0.05 4.08
CA PRO A 103 3.96 1.31 3.71
C PRO A 103 4.37 2.19 4.90
N VAL A 104 4.17 1.77 6.15
CA VAL A 104 4.40 2.61 7.34
C VAL A 104 5.90 2.67 7.61
N GLU A 105 6.42 3.89 7.77
CA GLU A 105 7.85 4.14 8.06
C GLU A 105 8.83 3.52 7.03
N ASN A 106 8.32 3.17 5.85
CA ASN A 106 9.07 2.48 4.81
C ASN A 106 9.46 3.47 3.69
N GLU A 107 10.67 4.03 3.82
CA GLU A 107 11.22 4.98 2.84
C GLU A 107 11.45 4.34 1.47
N ASP A 108 11.93 3.09 1.44
CA ASP A 108 12.19 2.35 0.20
C ASP A 108 10.91 2.11 -0.60
N PHE A 109 9.81 1.75 0.08
CA PHE A 109 8.49 1.64 -0.53
C PHE A 109 8.06 2.97 -1.18
N CYS A 110 8.28 4.09 -0.48
CA CYS A 110 7.88 5.41 -0.94
C CYS A 110 8.75 5.91 -2.11
N ALA A 111 10.06 5.68 -2.04
CA ALA A 111 11.03 6.02 -3.08
C ALA A 111 10.74 5.30 -4.39
N ASN A 112 10.33 4.03 -4.32
CA ASN A 112 10.06 3.20 -5.49
C ASN A 112 8.61 3.26 -6.00
N CYS A 113 7.70 3.93 -5.29
CA CYS A 113 6.36 4.18 -5.81
C CYS A 113 6.46 4.92 -7.16
N GLY A 114 5.49 4.76 -8.07
CA GLY A 114 5.45 5.46 -9.37
C GLY A 114 4.05 5.94 -9.74
N ARG A 115 3.12 5.93 -8.79
CA ARG A 115 1.69 6.10 -9.04
C ARG A 115 1.29 7.56 -8.97
N VAL A 116 0.78 8.08 -10.08
CA VAL A 116 0.01 9.34 -10.14
C VAL A 116 -1.47 9.00 -10.11
N ARG A 117 -2.25 9.79 -9.37
CA ARG A 117 -3.69 9.60 -9.20
C ARG A 117 -4.47 10.79 -9.72
N VAL A 118 -5.76 10.54 -9.99
CA VAL A 118 -6.75 11.56 -10.30
C VAL A 118 -7.81 11.52 -9.19
N THR A 119 -8.08 12.66 -8.56
CA THR A 119 -9.15 12.78 -7.57
C THR A 119 -10.52 12.82 -8.27
N HIS A 120 -11.59 12.59 -7.51
CA HIS A 120 -12.96 12.67 -8.03
C HIS A 120 -13.35 14.06 -8.56
N GLU A 121 -12.69 15.11 -8.07
CA GLU A 121 -12.85 16.50 -8.52
C GLU A 121 -11.93 16.87 -9.70
N GLY A 122 -11.16 15.91 -10.21
CA GLY A 122 -10.30 16.12 -11.38
C GLY A 122 -8.94 16.75 -11.08
N TYR A 123 -8.40 16.58 -9.87
CA TYR A 123 -7.03 16.98 -9.55
C TYR A 123 -6.04 15.85 -9.78
N LEU A 124 -4.87 16.15 -10.34
CA LEU A 124 -3.71 15.28 -10.32
C LEU A 124 -3.08 15.30 -8.93
N LYS A 125 -2.69 14.11 -8.46
CA LYS A 125 -2.13 13.88 -7.12
C LYS A 125 -0.91 12.96 -7.22
N GLY A 126 0.25 13.47 -6.83
CA GLY A 126 1.54 12.78 -6.93
C GLY A 126 1.77 11.72 -5.84
N CYS A 127 1.16 11.92 -4.66
CA CYS A 127 1.23 10.98 -3.54
C CYS A 127 -0.17 10.78 -2.93
N LEU A 128 -0.52 9.55 -2.52
CA LEU A 128 -1.81 9.25 -1.89
C LEU A 128 -2.03 10.09 -0.62
N ASN A 129 -0.96 10.33 0.14
CA ASN A 129 -1.02 10.86 1.50
C ASN A 129 -0.74 12.37 1.58
N ARG A 130 -0.61 13.06 0.44
CA ARG A 130 -0.31 14.50 0.37
C ARG A 130 -1.38 15.27 -0.39
N ASN A 131 -1.96 16.32 0.20
CA ASN A 131 -2.97 17.17 -0.44
C ASN A 131 -2.44 18.58 -0.74
N ASP A 132 -1.25 18.93 -0.26
CA ASP A 132 -0.62 20.24 -0.41
C ASP A 132 -0.11 20.51 -1.84
N ASP A 133 -0.06 19.48 -2.70
CA ASP A 133 0.52 19.55 -4.06
C ASP A 133 -0.46 19.25 -5.20
N LEU A 134 -1.78 19.32 -4.94
CA LEU A 134 -2.81 19.02 -5.94
C LEU A 134 -2.76 19.99 -7.14
N ARG A 135 -2.95 19.45 -8.35
CA ARG A 135 -3.03 20.23 -9.61
C ARG A 135 -4.36 20.00 -10.30
N SER A 136 -5.20 21.04 -10.43
CA SER A 136 -6.50 20.92 -11.11
C SER A 136 -6.31 20.61 -12.60
N MET A 137 -7.14 19.71 -13.15
CA MET A 137 -7.26 19.50 -14.60
C MET A 137 -8.52 20.15 -15.22
N GLY A 138 -9.29 20.92 -14.43
CA GLY A 138 -10.66 21.35 -14.76
C GLY A 138 -10.87 21.88 -16.19
N GLU A 139 -10.58 23.16 -16.43
CA GLU A 139 -10.77 23.79 -17.74
C GLU A 139 -9.59 23.57 -18.71
N MET A 140 -8.69 22.64 -18.40
CA MET A 140 -7.47 22.43 -19.18
C MET A 140 -7.74 21.67 -20.48
N THR A 141 -7.06 22.10 -21.53
CA THR A 141 -6.92 21.36 -22.78
C THR A 141 -6.00 20.14 -22.59
N ARG A 142 -6.07 19.18 -23.53
CA ARG A 142 -5.20 17.99 -23.50
C ARG A 142 -3.69 18.31 -23.47
N PRO A 143 -3.17 19.33 -24.20
CA PRO A 143 -1.80 19.78 -24.04
C PRO A 143 -1.46 20.25 -22.62
N GLU A 144 -2.31 21.06 -22.00
CA GLU A 144 -2.12 21.59 -20.64
C GLU A 144 -2.16 20.47 -19.60
N ILE A 145 -3.09 19.52 -19.71
CA ILE A 145 -3.12 18.32 -18.86
C ILE A 145 -1.82 17.53 -18.97
N ARG A 146 -1.23 17.44 -20.17
CA ARG A 146 0.05 16.73 -20.37
C ARG A 146 1.21 17.44 -19.69
N GLU A 147 1.22 18.76 -19.69
CA GLU A 147 2.21 19.56 -18.98
C GLU A 147 2.04 19.41 -17.47
N ALA A 148 0.83 19.61 -16.96
CA ALA A 148 0.50 19.41 -15.54
C ALA A 148 0.86 18.00 -15.05
N TYR A 149 0.64 16.96 -15.86
CA TYR A 149 1.06 15.60 -15.51
C TYR A 149 2.59 15.46 -15.40
N ARG A 150 3.35 16.08 -16.32
CA ARG A 150 4.83 16.05 -16.24
C ARG A 150 5.32 16.80 -15.01
N ASP A 151 4.74 17.97 -14.72
CA ASP A 151 5.07 18.73 -13.53
C ASP A 151 4.83 17.92 -12.25
N VAL A 152 3.69 17.21 -12.16
CA VAL A 152 3.40 16.32 -11.02
C VAL A 152 4.40 15.16 -10.92
N VAL A 153 4.80 14.58 -12.05
CA VAL A 153 5.82 13.51 -12.07
C VAL A 153 7.18 14.05 -11.63
N ASP A 154 7.58 15.23 -12.10
CA ASP A 154 8.89 15.83 -11.83
C ASP A 154 8.99 16.39 -10.41
N SER A 155 7.89 16.90 -9.85
CA SER A 155 7.85 17.50 -8.51
C SER A 155 7.46 16.52 -7.41
N ARG A 156 7.10 15.27 -7.72
CA ARG A 156 6.70 14.31 -6.70
C ARG A 156 7.85 14.07 -5.74
N VAL A 157 7.50 13.75 -4.50
CA VAL A 157 8.47 13.29 -3.51
C VAL A 157 7.92 12.08 -2.75
N PRO A 158 8.79 11.22 -2.20
CA PRO A 158 8.42 10.16 -1.27
C PRO A 158 7.64 10.71 -0.06
N TYR A 159 6.65 9.95 0.42
CA TYR A 159 5.93 10.32 1.64
C TYR A 159 6.83 10.15 2.86
N TYR A 160 7.28 8.93 3.15
CA TYR A 160 8.38 8.68 4.07
C TYR A 160 9.71 8.96 3.37
N GLY A 161 10.63 9.63 4.07
CA GLY A 161 12.00 9.94 3.63
C GLY A 161 12.21 11.33 3.00
N GLU A 162 11.15 12.05 2.61
CA GLU A 162 11.24 13.46 2.18
C GLU A 162 10.13 14.32 2.79
N TYR A 163 8.87 13.92 2.65
CA TYR A 163 7.75 14.70 3.18
C TYR A 163 7.55 14.51 4.70
N LEU A 164 7.53 13.26 5.16
CA LEU A 164 7.69 12.86 6.55
C LEU A 164 9.12 12.38 6.75
N VAL A 165 9.78 12.90 7.78
CA VAL A 165 11.15 12.55 8.14
C VAL A 165 11.20 12.10 9.60
N GLU A 166 12.05 11.12 9.89
CA GLU A 166 12.30 10.66 11.26
C GLU A 166 13.11 11.73 12.02
N ASN A 167 12.68 12.05 13.24
CA ASN A 167 13.40 12.96 14.13
C ASN A 167 14.34 12.22 15.09
N ASP A 168 15.10 12.95 15.90
CA ASP A 168 16.07 12.37 16.85
C ASP A 168 15.44 11.44 17.91
N ASP A 169 14.13 11.54 18.13
CA ASP A 169 13.36 10.71 19.06
C ASP A 169 12.77 9.46 18.38
N GLY A 170 13.04 9.24 17.10
CA GLY A 170 12.51 8.12 16.30
C GLY A 170 11.05 8.29 15.87
N ASN A 171 10.51 9.52 15.90
CA ASN A 171 9.15 9.80 15.45
C ASN A 171 9.15 10.48 14.08
N TYR A 172 8.17 10.16 13.25
CA TYR A 172 8.01 10.81 11.95
C TYR A 172 7.24 12.13 12.06
N VAL A 173 7.82 13.19 11.51
CA VAL A 173 7.25 14.55 11.49
C VAL A 173 7.28 15.13 10.08
N ILE A 174 6.39 16.09 9.79
CA ILE A 174 6.41 16.81 8.51
C ILE A 174 7.71 17.59 8.41
N ASN A 175 8.43 17.41 7.31
CA ASN A 175 9.63 18.16 6.99
C ASN A 175 9.30 19.66 6.87
N GLU A 176 10.08 20.50 7.56
CA GLU A 176 9.88 21.95 7.65
C GLU A 176 9.70 22.64 6.29
N LYS A 177 10.31 22.09 5.24
CA LYS A 177 10.15 22.53 3.84
C LYS A 177 8.70 22.57 3.37
N TYR A 178 7.80 21.80 4.00
CA TYR A 178 6.40 21.63 3.58
C TYR A 178 5.38 22.20 4.57
N ILE A 179 5.80 22.71 5.72
CA ILE A 179 4.89 23.20 6.78
C ILE A 179 4.12 24.46 6.34
N ASP A 180 4.74 25.31 5.51
CA ASP A 180 4.16 26.57 5.05
C ASP A 180 3.48 26.46 3.66
N VAL A 181 3.24 25.25 3.15
CA VAL A 181 2.52 25.08 1.88
C VAL A 181 1.02 25.22 2.17
N PRO A 182 0.34 26.26 1.64
CA PRO A 182 -1.08 26.44 1.90
C PRO A 182 -1.85 25.23 1.35
N GLU A 183 -2.73 24.65 2.17
CA GLU A 183 -3.71 23.67 1.69
C GLU A 183 -4.51 24.32 0.55
N PRO A 184 -4.74 23.62 -0.57
CA PRO A 184 -5.67 24.13 -1.57
C PRO A 184 -7.04 24.27 -0.89
N ASP A 185 -7.64 25.46 -0.99
CA ASP A 185 -8.87 25.85 -0.29
C ASP A 185 -9.88 24.70 -0.21
N ALA A 186 -10.02 24.11 0.98
CA ALA A 186 -11.02 23.08 1.27
C ALA A 186 -12.46 23.62 1.27
N ASP A 187 -12.66 24.90 0.93
CA ASP A 187 -13.96 25.55 0.87
C ASP A 187 -14.37 25.89 -0.57
N VAL A 188 -14.77 24.86 -1.31
CA VAL A 188 -15.78 25.01 -2.38
C VAL A 188 -17.03 24.23 -1.98
N SER A 189 -17.38 24.30 -0.70
CA SER A 189 -18.59 23.66 -0.15
C SER A 189 -19.77 24.64 -0.01
N ALA A 190 -19.78 25.76 -0.72
CA ALA A 190 -20.92 26.67 -0.65
C ALA A 190 -20.97 27.59 -1.87
N THR A 191 -21.36 27.07 -3.03
CA THR A 191 -22.36 27.68 -3.94
C THR A 191 -22.35 27.00 -5.30
N ASN A 192 -23.42 26.28 -5.62
CA ASN A 192 -24.03 26.43 -6.94
C ASN A 192 -25.55 26.19 -6.83
N PRO A 193 -26.35 26.95 -7.61
CA PRO A 193 -27.81 27.04 -7.50
C PRO A 193 -28.57 25.79 -7.95
#